data_AF-A0A0G2JAF2-F1
#
_entry.id   AF-A0A0G2JAF2-F1
#
_cell.length_a   1.000
_cell.length_b   1.000
_cell.length_c   1.000
_cell.angle_alpha   90.00
_cell.angle_beta   90.00
_cell.angle_gamma   90.00
#
_symmetry.space_group_name_H-M   'P 1'
#
loop_
_entity.id
_entity.type
_entity.pdbx_description
1 polymer ?
#
loop_
_entity_poly.entity_id
_entity_poly.type
_entity_poly.pdbx_seq_one_letter_code
_entity_poly.pdbx_strand_id
1 'polypeptide(L)'
;MFRRPRQTEPDRLSMRLSTIIQPLTVTPWGTLAMWYLGVPIGVGAPMVVVQDNDYTAAIEKLVNAGFTQSVPNRTPPPEIMEEHPNPQQMLEEINAPYKRLDRSCAVFDYPHGDPAEKSLQVYLFPNSFTHLSLEDISRPSNKIGYTATTEQFDIYNNLHYPLEQALVESFVKTAIDEERDTGFSTWGETLRSWVSLMTGYLEVNNDVLDHCLDKQAVEWYSTNFGRIREANFGPIDRRISKRLGSGKELPIDMRGNAI
;
A
#
# COMPACT_ATOMS: atom_id res chain seq x y z
N MET A 1 -0.29 -15.85 -15.92
CA MET A 1 -0.24 -14.93 -14.78
C MET A 1 -0.79 -15.70 -13.60
N PHE A 2 -0.03 -15.89 -12.52
CA PHE A 2 -0.40 -16.78 -11.42
C PHE A 2 -1.07 -15.98 -10.30
N ARG A 3 -2.25 -16.41 -9.85
CA ARG A 3 -2.89 -15.90 -8.62
C ARG A 3 -2.13 -16.47 -7.42
N ARG A 4 -1.97 -15.65 -6.38
CA ARG A 4 -1.38 -16.07 -5.11
C ARG A 4 -2.47 -16.04 -4.03
N PRO A 5 -2.51 -17.02 -3.11
CA PRO A 5 -3.39 -16.91 -1.95
C PRO A 5 -3.06 -15.67 -1.11
N ARG A 6 -4.10 -15.08 -0.50
CA ARG A 6 -3.93 -14.16 0.62
C ARG A 6 -3.06 -14.84 1.67
N GLN A 7 -2.19 -14.06 2.30
CA GLN A 7 -1.38 -14.55 3.41
C GLN A 7 -2.25 -14.76 4.64
N THR A 8 -2.04 -15.88 5.33
CA THR A 8 -2.71 -16.19 6.60
C THR A 8 -1.83 -15.89 7.81
N GLU A 9 -0.59 -15.46 7.55
CA GLU A 9 0.40 -15.09 8.55
C GLU A 9 1.11 -13.82 8.09
N PRO A 10 1.52 -12.95 9.03
CA PRO A 10 2.33 -11.79 8.73
C PRO A 10 3.68 -12.14 8.09
N ASP A 11 4.15 -11.28 7.19
CA ASP A 11 5.50 -11.42 6.65
C ASP A 11 6.57 -11.04 7.68
N ARG A 12 7.80 -11.56 7.48
CA ARG A 12 8.92 -11.36 8.41
C ARG A 12 9.26 -9.87 8.61
N LEU A 13 9.14 -9.03 7.58
CA LEU A 13 9.49 -7.61 7.67
C LEU A 13 8.45 -6.86 8.52
N SER A 14 7.16 -7.09 8.27
CA SER A 14 6.08 -6.50 9.06
C SER A 14 6.11 -6.95 10.52
N MET A 15 6.39 -8.23 10.77
CA MET A 15 6.54 -8.75 12.15
C MET A 15 7.71 -8.10 12.89
N ARG A 16 8.84 -7.92 12.22
CA ARG A 16 10.01 -7.27 12.82
C ARG A 16 9.72 -5.81 13.14
N LEU A 17 9.14 -5.06 12.19
CA LEU A 17 8.79 -3.66 12.39
C LEU A 17 7.76 -3.48 13.50
N SER A 18 6.71 -4.30 13.52
CA SER A 18 5.70 -4.26 14.59
C SER A 18 6.31 -4.56 15.96
N THR A 19 7.21 -5.56 16.06
CA THR A 19 7.90 -5.89 17.31
C THR A 19 8.75 -4.72 17.84
N ILE A 20 9.50 -4.05 16.95
CA ILE A 20 10.35 -2.90 17.31
C ILE A 20 9.51 -1.72 17.78
N ILE A 21 8.39 -1.47 17.11
CA ILE A 21 7.56 -0.30 17.31
C ILE A 21 6.57 -0.48 18.48
N GLN A 22 6.44 -1.69 19.04
CA GLN A 22 5.54 -1.95 20.18
C GLN A 22 5.67 -0.93 21.32
N PRO A 23 4.55 -0.51 21.94
CA PRO A 23 3.19 -1.02 21.75
C PRO A 23 2.40 -0.32 20.62
N LEU A 24 3.03 0.54 19.80
CA LEU A 24 2.30 1.36 18.83
C LEU A 24 1.72 0.49 17.71
N THR A 25 0.55 0.88 17.21
CA THR A 25 -0.10 0.18 16.10
C THR A 25 0.66 0.44 14.80
N VAL A 26 0.96 -0.61 14.06
CA VAL A 26 1.65 -0.56 12.77
C VAL A 26 0.74 -1.15 11.70
N THR A 27 0.57 -0.44 10.60
CA THR A 27 -0.26 -0.87 9.47
C THR A 27 0.59 -0.91 8.21
N PRO A 28 0.85 -2.09 7.61
CA PRO A 28 1.51 -2.18 6.32
C PRO A 28 0.72 -1.43 5.24
N TRP A 29 1.44 -0.83 4.29
CA TRP A 29 0.85 -0.06 3.19
C TRP A 29 1.60 -0.31 1.87
N GLY A 30 1.07 0.25 0.79
CA GLY A 30 1.65 0.09 -0.55
C GLY A 30 1.81 -1.38 -0.95
N THR A 31 2.95 -1.70 -1.56
CA THR A 31 3.23 -3.05 -2.10
C THR A 31 3.22 -4.15 -1.03
N LEU A 32 3.54 -3.84 0.23
CA LEU A 32 3.58 -4.81 1.32
C LEU A 32 2.17 -5.29 1.70
N ALA A 33 1.22 -4.35 1.81
CA ALA A 33 -0.18 -4.66 2.06
C ALA A 33 -0.83 -5.38 0.87
N MET A 34 -0.54 -4.94 -0.36
CA MET A 34 -1.04 -5.60 -1.57
C MET A 34 -0.55 -7.06 -1.69
N TRP A 35 0.71 -7.30 -1.35
CA TRP A 35 1.29 -8.64 -1.34
C TRP A 35 0.63 -9.54 -0.30
N TYR A 36 0.33 -9.02 0.90
CA TYR A 36 -0.44 -9.73 1.92
C TYR A 36 -1.80 -10.19 1.38
N LEU A 37 -2.49 -9.32 0.64
CA LEU A 37 -3.78 -9.63 0.02
C LEU A 37 -3.69 -10.62 -1.16
N GLY A 38 -2.49 -10.98 -1.63
CA GLY A 38 -2.30 -11.94 -2.72
C GLY A 38 -2.06 -11.31 -4.10
N VAL A 39 -1.86 -9.99 -4.19
CA VAL A 39 -1.45 -9.35 -5.45
C VAL A 39 -0.02 -9.79 -5.79
N PRO A 40 0.26 -10.31 -7.00
CA PRO A 40 1.59 -10.77 -7.40
C PRO A 40 2.48 -9.57 -7.77
N ILE A 41 2.89 -8.81 -6.77
CA ILE A 41 3.75 -7.64 -6.87
C ILE A 41 5.10 -7.92 -6.19
N GLY A 42 6.17 -7.34 -6.74
CA GLY A 42 7.46 -7.31 -6.04
C GLY A 42 7.35 -6.40 -4.83
N VAL A 43 7.61 -6.94 -3.63
CA VAL A 43 7.71 -6.13 -2.41
C VAL A 43 8.98 -5.31 -2.53
N GLY A 44 8.83 -4.00 -2.77
CA GLY A 44 9.92 -3.04 -2.80
C GLY A 44 10.33 -2.63 -1.38
N ALA A 45 10.63 -1.35 -1.20
CA ALA A 45 10.83 -0.76 0.12
C ALA A 45 9.57 -0.95 0.99
N PRO A 46 9.67 -1.55 2.20
CA PRO A 46 8.54 -1.65 3.13
C PRO A 46 7.97 -0.27 3.45
N MET A 47 6.65 -0.15 3.33
CA MET A 47 5.90 1.06 3.70
C MET A 47 4.98 0.69 4.87
N VAL A 48 5.09 1.41 5.98
CA VAL A 48 4.28 1.20 7.17
C VAL A 48 3.70 2.52 7.68
N VAL A 49 2.53 2.42 8.30
CA VAL A 49 1.75 3.56 8.78
C VAL A 49 1.54 3.42 10.27
N VAL A 50 1.65 4.54 10.98
CA VAL A 50 1.34 4.67 12.41
C VAL A 50 0.36 5.83 12.61
N GLN A 51 -0.24 5.92 13.79
CA GLN A 51 -1.08 7.08 14.12
C GLN A 51 -0.25 8.37 14.12
N ASP A 52 -0.85 9.48 13.72
CA ASP A 52 -0.23 10.82 13.69
C ASP A 52 0.40 11.16 15.06
N ASN A 53 -0.33 10.87 16.15
CA ASN A 53 0.11 11.11 17.52
C ASN A 53 1.29 10.21 17.95
N ASP A 54 1.46 9.08 17.28
CA ASP A 54 2.51 8.09 17.56
C ASP A 54 3.73 8.26 16.64
N TYR A 55 3.64 9.14 15.63
CA TYR A 55 4.63 9.24 14.55
C TYR A 55 6.04 9.54 15.06
N THR A 56 6.20 10.54 15.93
CA THR A 56 7.50 10.88 16.54
C THR A 56 8.04 9.74 17.40
N ALA A 57 7.17 9.08 18.18
CA ALA A 57 7.58 7.96 19.03
C ALA A 57 8.01 6.73 18.20
N ALA A 58 7.36 6.48 17.07
CA ALA A 58 7.73 5.42 16.14
C ALA A 58 9.10 5.69 15.48
N ILE A 59 9.38 6.95 15.10
CA ILE A 59 10.70 7.37 14.61
C ILE A 59 11.79 7.07 15.66
N GLU A 60 11.59 7.51 16.91
CA GLU A 60 12.56 7.29 17.98
C GLU A 60 12.80 5.79 18.24
N LYS A 61 11.74 4.96 18.20
CA LYS A 61 11.86 3.51 18.37
C LYS A 61 12.71 2.87 17.26
N LEU A 62 12.51 3.27 16.00
CA LEU A 62 13.31 2.77 14.89
C LEU A 62 14.78 3.17 15.06
N VAL A 63 15.06 4.43 15.39
CA VAL A 63 16.43 4.91 15.63
C VAL A 63 17.10 4.13 16.78
N ASN A 64 16.39 3.93 17.89
CA ASN A 64 16.89 3.15 19.03
C ASN A 64 17.12 1.67 18.69
N ALA A 65 16.42 1.13 17.70
CA ALA A 65 16.63 -0.22 17.17
C ALA A 65 17.77 -0.31 16.14
N GLY A 66 18.49 0.79 15.89
CA GLY A 66 19.66 0.85 15.01
C GLY A 66 19.34 1.19 13.56
N PHE A 67 18.11 1.61 13.24
CA PHE A 67 17.80 2.15 11.93
C PHE A 67 18.41 3.54 11.77
N THR A 68 19.02 3.80 10.62
CA THR A 68 19.61 5.12 10.32
C THR A 68 18.62 5.91 9.50
N GLN A 69 18.19 7.07 9.99
CA GLN A 69 17.34 7.95 9.20
C GLN A 69 18.11 8.44 7.97
N SER A 70 17.49 8.31 6.80
CA SER A 70 18.09 8.59 5.51
C SER A 70 17.12 9.33 4.59
N VAL A 71 17.52 9.51 3.34
CA VAL A 71 16.66 10.05 2.27
C VAL A 71 16.29 8.94 1.30
N PRO A 72 15.15 9.02 0.61
CA PRO A 72 14.80 8.09 -0.45
C PRO A 72 15.94 7.84 -1.43
N ASN A 73 16.33 6.58 -1.60
CA ASN A 73 17.30 6.18 -2.61
C ASN A 73 16.58 5.73 -3.88
N ARG A 74 16.55 6.63 -4.86
CA ARG A 74 16.05 6.38 -6.22
C ARG A 74 17.16 6.51 -7.26
N THR A 75 18.41 6.39 -6.82
CA THR A 75 19.58 6.52 -7.68
C THR A 75 19.59 5.39 -8.71
N PRO A 76 19.63 5.68 -10.02
CA PRO A 76 19.87 4.66 -11.03
C PRO A 76 21.19 3.89 -10.78
N PRO A 77 21.34 2.69 -11.36
CA PRO A 77 22.62 1.97 -11.32
C PRO A 77 23.81 2.86 -11.73
N PRO A 78 24.99 2.70 -11.08
CA PRO A 78 26.16 3.54 -11.34
C PRO A 78 26.56 3.60 -12.82
N GLU A 79 26.38 2.50 -13.55
CA GLU A 79 26.71 2.41 -14.97
C GLU A 79 25.84 3.37 -15.81
N ILE A 80 24.58 3.58 -15.42
CA ILE A 80 23.67 4.54 -16.07
C ILE A 80 24.03 5.97 -15.66
N MET A 81 24.41 6.16 -14.39
CA MET A 81 24.79 7.47 -13.86
C MET A 81 26.06 8.01 -14.50
N GLU A 82 27.09 7.18 -14.67
CA GLU A 82 28.40 7.57 -15.21
C GLU A 82 28.33 7.95 -16.70
N GLU A 83 27.42 7.34 -17.46
CA GLU A 83 27.22 7.61 -18.89
C GLU A 83 26.29 8.80 -19.17
N HIS A 84 25.57 9.32 -18.16
CA HIS A 84 24.59 10.39 -18.36
C HIS A 84 25.26 11.77 -18.46
N PRO A 85 24.91 12.62 -19.46
CA PRO A 85 25.54 13.93 -19.66
C PRO A 85 25.29 14.92 -18.50
N ASN A 86 24.21 14.72 -17.74
CA ASN A 86 23.92 15.50 -16.54
C ASN A 86 23.25 14.63 -15.45
N PRO A 87 24.03 13.87 -14.67
CA PRO A 87 23.47 12.92 -13.69
C PRO A 87 22.69 13.63 -12.58
N GLN A 88 23.08 14.86 -12.23
CA GLN A 88 22.41 15.66 -11.21
C GLN A 88 20.99 16.06 -11.63
N GLN A 89 20.83 16.57 -12.86
CA GLN A 89 19.51 16.90 -13.39
C GLN A 89 18.62 15.66 -13.51
N MET A 90 19.19 14.52 -13.94
CA MET A 90 18.44 13.26 -14.00
C MET A 90 17.89 12.86 -12.62
N LEU A 91 18.69 12.97 -11.55
CA LEU A 91 18.24 12.71 -10.19
C LEU A 91 17.15 13.68 -9.73
N GLU A 92 17.26 14.96 -10.09
CA GLU A 92 16.23 15.96 -9.78
C GLU A 92 14.91 15.64 -10.48
N GLU A 93 14.97 15.23 -11.76
CA GLU A 93 13.81 14.81 -12.54
C GLU A 93 13.16 13.52 -12.00
N ILE A 94 13.97 12.54 -11.58
CA ILE A 94 13.48 11.31 -10.94
C ILE A 94 12.75 11.60 -9.63
N ASN A 95 13.27 12.52 -8.81
CA ASN A 95 12.71 12.82 -7.49
C ASN A 95 11.58 13.85 -7.52
N ALA A 96 11.51 14.70 -8.55
CA ALA A 96 10.51 15.78 -8.63
C ALA A 96 9.06 15.30 -8.44
N PRO A 97 8.63 14.15 -9.01
CA PRO A 97 7.27 13.64 -8.84
C PRO A 97 6.97 13.03 -7.45
N TYR A 98 7.95 12.92 -6.56
CA TYR A 98 7.79 12.31 -5.23
C TYR A 98 7.90 13.34 -4.09
N LYS A 99 7.98 14.65 -4.40
CA LYS A 99 8.21 15.70 -3.40
C LYS A 99 7.19 15.69 -2.25
N ARG A 100 5.91 15.44 -2.54
CA ARG A 100 4.85 15.39 -1.51
C ARG A 100 5.00 14.15 -0.63
N LEU A 101 5.25 12.99 -1.25
CA LEU A 101 5.55 11.74 -0.56
C LEU A 101 6.73 11.92 0.40
N ASP A 102 7.86 12.39 -0.11
CA ASP A 102 9.13 12.47 0.61
C ASP A 102 9.08 13.45 1.79
N ARG A 103 8.26 14.51 1.69
CA ARG A 103 8.03 15.47 2.78
C ARG A 103 7.11 14.94 3.88
N SER A 104 6.32 13.92 3.56
CA SER A 104 5.27 13.41 4.45
C SER A 104 5.68 12.16 5.21
N CYS A 105 6.88 11.62 4.96
CA CYS A 105 7.36 10.39 5.58
C CYS A 105 8.79 10.49 6.09
N ALA A 106 9.13 9.61 7.02
CA ALA A 106 10.50 9.37 7.42
C ALA A 106 11.02 8.12 6.71
N VAL A 107 12.23 8.21 6.17
CA VAL A 107 12.90 7.10 5.50
C VAL A 107 14.06 6.63 6.36
N PHE A 108 14.23 5.32 6.43
CA PHE A 108 15.27 4.69 7.24
C PHE A 108 15.98 3.61 6.44
N ASP A 109 17.29 3.57 6.54
CA ASP A 109 18.08 2.43 6.07
C ASP A 109 18.00 1.31 7.11
N TYR A 110 17.82 0.07 6.63
CA TYR A 110 17.77 -1.09 7.51
C TYR A 110 19.10 -1.27 8.27
N PRO A 111 19.07 -1.63 9.57
CA PRO A 111 20.28 -1.87 10.34
C PRO A 111 21.14 -2.96 9.71
N HIS A 112 22.46 -2.77 9.75
CA HIS A 112 23.42 -3.74 9.24
C HIS A 112 23.32 -5.05 10.03
N GLY A 113 22.86 -6.12 9.38
CA GLY A 113 22.75 -7.44 10.01
C GLY A 113 22.44 -8.55 9.01
N ASP A 114 21.28 -8.49 8.36
CA ASP A 114 20.89 -9.46 7.33
C ASP A 114 21.37 -8.96 5.95
N PRO A 115 22.25 -9.69 5.23
CA PRO A 115 22.69 -9.31 3.89
C PRO A 115 21.54 -9.09 2.90
N ALA A 116 20.40 -9.78 3.08
CA ALA A 116 19.22 -9.62 2.23
C ALA A 116 18.46 -8.31 2.47
N GLU A 117 18.64 -7.69 3.64
CA GLU A 117 17.94 -6.47 4.06
C GLU A 117 18.86 -5.23 4.05
N LYS A 118 20.18 -5.44 3.88
CA LYS A 118 21.22 -4.40 4.02
C LYS A 118 21.05 -3.20 3.06
N SER A 119 20.38 -3.39 1.93
CA SER A 119 20.11 -2.34 0.95
C SER A 119 18.65 -1.87 0.94
N LEU A 120 17.82 -2.34 1.88
CA LEU A 120 16.42 -1.95 1.96
C LEU A 120 16.26 -0.64 2.73
N GLN A 121 15.34 0.18 2.25
CA GLN A 121 14.82 1.32 2.98
C GLN A 121 13.42 1.04 3.48
N VAL A 122 13.08 1.57 4.65
CA VAL A 122 11.73 1.54 5.21
C VAL A 122 11.16 2.96 5.19
N TYR A 123 9.90 3.07 4.77
CA TYR A 123 9.14 4.31 4.78
C TYR A 123 8.11 4.24 5.90
N LEU A 124 8.20 5.18 6.84
CA LEU A 124 7.25 5.35 7.92
C LEU A 124 6.36 6.55 7.61
N PHE A 125 5.05 6.31 7.57
CA PHE A 125 4.05 7.33 7.29
C PHE A 125 3.17 7.63 8.50
N PRO A 126 2.78 8.89 8.70
CA PRO A 126 1.64 9.25 9.53
C PRO A 126 0.32 8.87 8.82
N ASN A 127 -0.70 8.48 9.57
CA ASN A 127 -1.97 8.03 8.97
C ASN A 127 -2.75 9.14 8.28
N SER A 128 -2.57 10.41 8.65
CA SER A 128 -3.12 11.56 7.92
C SER A 128 -2.69 11.62 6.44
N PHE A 129 -1.50 11.11 6.10
CA PHE A 129 -1.03 11.08 4.72
C PHE A 129 -1.71 9.96 3.90
N THR A 130 -1.93 8.81 4.53
CA THR A 130 -2.43 7.59 3.87
C THR A 130 -3.94 7.45 3.96
N HIS A 131 -4.63 8.26 4.77
CA HIS A 131 -6.07 8.17 5.02
C HIS A 131 -6.53 6.84 5.63
N LEU A 132 -5.61 6.05 6.21
CA LEU A 132 -5.98 4.86 6.94
C LEU A 132 -6.58 5.25 8.30
N SER A 133 -7.83 4.85 8.53
CA SER A 133 -8.52 5.07 9.81
C SER A 133 -8.02 4.06 10.84
N LEU A 134 -7.11 4.50 11.71
CA LEU A 134 -6.55 3.68 12.79
C LEU A 134 -7.21 3.94 14.16
N GLU A 135 -8.21 4.83 14.22
CA GLU A 135 -8.77 5.36 15.48
C GLU A 135 -9.74 4.40 16.19
N ASP A 136 -10.34 3.44 15.48
CA ASP A 136 -11.50 2.68 15.99
C ASP A 136 -11.21 1.27 16.54
N ILE A 137 -9.96 0.80 16.52
CA ILE A 137 -9.66 -0.61 16.90
C ILE A 137 -9.49 -0.78 18.43
N SER A 138 -9.30 0.31 19.17
CA SER A 138 -9.06 0.28 20.63
C SER A 138 -10.32 0.37 21.49
N ARG A 139 -11.52 0.50 20.89
CA ARG A 139 -12.78 0.53 21.64
C ARG A 139 -13.72 -0.55 21.10
N PRO A 140 -14.12 -1.56 21.91
CA PRO A 140 -15.21 -2.44 21.53
C PRO A 140 -16.47 -1.58 21.36
N SER A 141 -16.89 -1.38 20.11
CA SER A 141 -18.09 -0.62 19.78
C SER A 141 -19.31 -1.40 20.26
N ASN A 142 -19.85 -1.03 21.42
CA ASN A 142 -21.19 -1.42 21.87
C ASN A 142 -22.27 -0.68 21.08
N LYS A 143 -22.24 -0.71 19.74
CA LYS A 143 -23.34 -0.21 18.91
C LYS A 143 -24.08 -1.37 18.27
N ILE A 144 -25.11 -1.81 19.00
CA ILE A 144 -26.24 -2.57 18.47
C ILE A 144 -26.93 -1.68 17.43
N GLY A 145 -26.89 -2.05 16.14
CA GLY A 145 -27.73 -1.40 15.13
C GLY A 145 -27.23 -1.48 13.69
N TYR A 146 -27.56 -2.60 13.03
CA TYR A 146 -27.68 -2.81 11.57
C TYR A 146 -26.42 -2.82 10.67
N THR A 147 -26.35 -3.96 9.96
CA THR A 147 -25.61 -4.32 8.72
C THR A 147 -24.09 -4.39 8.78
N ALA A 148 -23.58 -5.63 8.81
CA ALA A 148 -22.22 -6.09 8.51
C ALA A 148 -21.13 -5.01 8.59
N THR A 149 -20.53 -4.84 9.76
CA THR A 149 -19.18 -4.25 9.85
C THR A 149 -18.26 -5.11 9.01
N THR A 150 -18.00 -4.71 7.76
CA THR A 150 -16.93 -5.29 6.94
C THR A 150 -15.66 -5.14 7.76
N GLU A 151 -15.09 -6.27 8.17
CA GLU A 151 -13.78 -6.28 8.81
C GLU A 151 -12.83 -5.49 7.90
N GLN A 152 -12.23 -4.42 8.42
CA GLN A 152 -11.36 -3.54 7.64
C GLN A 152 -9.90 -3.97 7.73
N PHE A 153 -9.56 -4.79 8.72
CA PHE A 153 -8.20 -5.19 9.01
C PHE A 153 -8.12 -6.64 9.51
N ASP A 154 -7.11 -7.38 9.08
CA ASP A 154 -6.65 -8.58 9.78
C ASP A 154 -5.67 -8.15 10.89
N ILE A 155 -5.93 -8.56 12.14
CA ILE A 155 -5.19 -8.08 13.32
C ILE A 155 -4.27 -9.17 13.88
N TYR A 156 -2.98 -8.84 13.98
CA TYR A 156 -1.94 -9.65 14.62
C TYR A 156 -1.25 -8.83 15.71
N ASN A 157 -1.82 -8.83 16.92
CA ASN A 157 -1.38 -7.98 18.03
C ASN A 157 -1.40 -6.48 17.66
N ASN A 158 -0.24 -5.81 17.58
CA ASN A 158 -0.13 -4.40 17.19
C ASN A 158 0.09 -4.21 15.67
N LEU A 159 0.02 -5.28 14.87
CA LEU A 159 0.15 -5.24 13.42
C LEU A 159 -1.22 -5.42 12.77
N HIS A 160 -1.70 -4.41 12.04
CA HIS A 160 -3.03 -4.41 11.43
C HIS A 160 -2.88 -4.38 9.91
N TYR A 161 -3.24 -5.46 9.21
CA TYR A 161 -3.18 -5.48 7.74
C TYR A 161 -4.49 -4.96 7.16
N PRO A 162 -4.49 -3.89 6.34
CA PRO A 162 -5.72 -3.38 5.75
C PRO A 162 -6.27 -4.37 4.71
N LEU A 163 -7.56 -4.60 4.77
CA LEU A 163 -8.32 -5.38 3.78
C LEU A 163 -8.64 -4.53 2.55
N GLU A 164 -9.18 -5.18 1.50
CA GLU A 164 -9.30 -4.61 0.16
C GLU A 164 -9.96 -3.23 0.14
N GLN A 165 -11.10 -3.08 0.83
CA GLN A 165 -11.83 -1.81 0.87
C GLN A 165 -11.01 -0.71 1.53
N ALA A 166 -10.42 -0.97 2.70
CA ALA A 166 -9.65 0.02 3.45
C ALA A 166 -8.40 0.46 2.67
N LEU A 167 -7.71 -0.48 2.02
CA LEU A 167 -6.51 -0.19 1.24
C LEU A 167 -6.84 0.55 -0.07
N VAL A 168 -7.92 0.20 -0.75
CA VAL A 168 -8.37 0.93 -1.96
C VAL A 168 -8.82 2.34 -1.60
N GLU A 169 -9.59 2.50 -0.53
CA GLU A 169 -10.01 3.83 -0.05
C GLU A 169 -8.79 4.71 0.27
N SER A 170 -7.81 4.15 0.97
CA SER A 170 -6.54 4.79 1.28
C SER A 170 -5.81 5.27 0.01
N PHE A 171 -5.58 4.38 -0.96
CA PHE A 171 -4.89 4.75 -2.20
C PHE A 171 -5.65 5.79 -3.02
N VAL A 172 -6.97 5.69 -3.12
CA VAL A 172 -7.81 6.65 -3.85
C VAL A 172 -7.71 8.04 -3.23
N LYS A 173 -7.86 8.15 -1.90
CA LYS A 173 -7.77 9.44 -1.22
C LYS A 173 -6.37 10.05 -1.34
N THR A 174 -5.32 9.26 -1.18
CA THR A 174 -3.95 9.73 -1.41
C THR A 174 -3.73 10.18 -2.86
N ALA A 175 -4.31 9.48 -3.85
CA ALA A 175 -4.19 9.87 -5.27
C ALA A 175 -4.91 11.19 -5.56
N ILE A 176 -6.10 11.40 -4.98
CA ILE A 176 -6.83 12.68 -5.11
C ILE A 176 -6.02 13.83 -4.53
N ASP A 177 -5.43 13.66 -3.34
CA ASP A 177 -4.59 14.70 -2.74
C ASP A 177 -3.36 15.01 -3.60
N GLU A 178 -2.71 13.97 -4.14
CA GLU A 178 -1.56 14.12 -5.03
C GLU A 178 -1.93 14.88 -6.31
N GLU A 179 -3.06 14.52 -6.94
CA GLU A 179 -3.58 15.17 -8.14
C GLU A 179 -3.94 16.64 -7.88
N ARG A 180 -4.52 16.94 -6.73
CA ARG A 180 -4.86 18.31 -6.34
C ARG A 180 -3.60 19.16 -6.15
N ASP A 181 -2.57 18.61 -5.52
CA ASP A 181 -1.39 19.38 -5.14
C ASP A 181 -0.38 19.51 -6.31
N THR A 182 -0.28 18.50 -7.18
CA THR A 182 0.76 18.41 -8.21
C THR A 182 0.22 18.25 -9.64
N GLY A 183 -1.07 17.99 -9.82
CA GLY A 183 -1.63 17.59 -11.09
C GLY A 183 -1.18 16.19 -11.48
N PHE A 184 -0.34 16.07 -12.52
CA PHE A 184 0.21 14.79 -12.93
C PHE A 184 1.55 14.53 -12.24
N SER A 185 1.65 13.41 -11.53
CA SER A 185 2.91 12.95 -10.94
C SER A 185 3.08 11.44 -11.07
N THR A 186 4.33 10.98 -11.20
CA THR A 186 4.69 9.55 -11.21
C THR A 186 4.22 8.84 -9.94
N TRP A 187 4.20 9.53 -8.79
CA TRP A 187 3.63 8.99 -7.57
C TRP A 187 2.11 8.79 -7.68
N GLY A 188 1.38 9.78 -8.19
CA GLY A 188 -0.05 9.66 -8.49
C GLY A 188 -0.36 8.51 -9.46
N GLU A 189 0.45 8.36 -10.51
CA GLU A 189 0.34 7.22 -11.45
C GLU A 189 0.68 5.87 -10.80
N THR A 190 1.61 5.86 -9.83
CA THR A 190 1.91 4.65 -9.04
C THR A 190 0.69 4.24 -8.20
N LEU A 191 0.04 5.19 -7.52
CA LEU A 191 -1.19 4.93 -6.76
C LEU A 191 -2.33 4.44 -7.67
N ARG A 192 -2.55 5.09 -8.83
CA ARG A 192 -3.51 4.63 -9.85
C ARG A 192 -3.20 3.22 -10.32
N SER A 193 -1.92 2.91 -10.54
CA SER A 193 -1.47 1.56 -10.93
C SER A 193 -1.75 0.54 -9.84
N TRP A 194 -1.54 0.89 -8.56
CA TRP A 194 -1.86 0.00 -7.44
C TRP A 194 -3.36 -0.28 -7.33
N VAL A 195 -4.23 0.73 -7.47
CA VAL A 195 -5.70 0.54 -7.51
C VAL A 195 -6.09 -0.37 -8.68
N SER A 196 -5.48 -0.16 -9.86
CA SER A 196 -5.69 -1.03 -11.03
C SER A 196 -5.29 -2.49 -10.76
N LEU A 197 -4.13 -2.71 -10.14
CA LEU A 197 -3.67 -4.04 -9.76
C LEU A 197 -4.61 -4.70 -8.74
N MET A 198 -5.06 -3.97 -7.73
CA MET A 198 -6.04 -4.51 -6.77
C MET A 198 -7.35 -4.89 -7.47
N THR A 199 -7.87 -4.02 -8.32
CA THR A 199 -9.10 -4.26 -9.10
C THR A 199 -8.98 -5.46 -10.04
N GLY A 200 -7.80 -5.65 -10.66
CA GLY A 200 -7.55 -6.73 -11.60
C GLY A 200 -7.24 -8.08 -10.94
N TYR A 201 -6.52 -8.09 -9.80
CA TYR A 201 -6.03 -9.32 -9.17
C TYR A 201 -6.88 -9.84 -8.02
N LEU A 202 -7.49 -8.95 -7.25
CA LEU A 202 -8.31 -9.31 -6.08
C LEU A 202 -9.80 -9.28 -6.39
N GLU A 203 -10.16 -8.98 -7.65
CA GLU A 203 -11.53 -8.77 -8.11
C GLU A 203 -12.32 -7.84 -7.19
N VAL A 204 -11.64 -6.76 -6.77
CA VAL A 204 -12.30 -5.68 -6.04
C VAL A 204 -13.51 -5.23 -6.86
N ASN A 205 -14.68 -5.29 -6.25
CA ASN A 205 -15.91 -4.95 -6.95
C ASN A 205 -15.88 -3.49 -7.41
N ASN A 206 -16.63 -3.20 -8.48
CA ASN A 206 -16.75 -1.85 -9.03
C ASN A 206 -17.46 -0.86 -8.07
N ASP A 207 -18.00 -1.36 -6.96
CA ASP A 207 -18.73 -0.65 -5.92
C ASP A 207 -18.09 -0.75 -4.54
N VAL A 208 -16.83 -1.17 -4.45
CA VAL A 208 -16.10 -1.32 -3.17
C VAL A 208 -16.13 -0.05 -2.31
N LEU A 209 -16.20 1.13 -2.93
CA LEU A 209 -16.23 2.42 -2.25
C LEU A 209 -17.64 3.03 -2.17
N ASP A 210 -18.71 2.35 -2.58
CA ASP A 210 -20.07 2.92 -2.54
C ASP A 210 -20.52 3.39 -1.14
N HIS A 211 -19.98 2.74 -0.10
CA HIS A 211 -20.24 3.07 1.30
C HIS A 211 -19.18 3.99 1.94
N CYS A 212 -18.18 4.43 1.17
CA CYS A 212 -17.21 5.40 1.64
C CYS A 212 -17.90 6.74 1.93
N LEU A 213 -17.61 7.35 3.08
CA LEU A 213 -18.18 8.64 3.47
C LEU A 213 -17.67 9.80 2.60
N ASP A 214 -16.49 9.63 2.00
CA ASP A 214 -15.89 10.62 1.12
C ASP A 214 -16.44 10.48 -0.30
N LYS A 215 -17.38 11.36 -0.64
CA LYS A 215 -18.01 11.40 -1.97
C LYS A 215 -17.01 11.62 -3.10
N GLN A 216 -15.91 12.35 -2.87
CA GLN A 216 -14.90 12.55 -3.90
C GLN A 216 -14.17 11.24 -4.18
N ALA A 217 -13.85 10.45 -3.14
CA ALA A 217 -13.27 9.12 -3.32
C ALA A 217 -14.19 8.18 -4.08
N VAL A 218 -15.50 8.19 -3.78
CA VAL A 218 -16.51 7.39 -4.51
C VAL A 218 -16.55 7.77 -6.00
N GLU A 219 -16.67 9.06 -6.29
CA GLU A 219 -16.74 9.56 -7.67
C GLU A 219 -15.47 9.28 -8.45
N TRP A 220 -14.31 9.54 -7.84
CA TRP A 220 -13.01 9.29 -8.46
C TRP A 220 -12.82 7.81 -8.76
N TYR A 221 -13.10 6.92 -7.81
CA TYR A 221 -12.98 5.47 -8.05
C TYR A 221 -13.98 5.00 -9.12
N SER A 222 -15.24 5.42 -9.04
CA SER A 222 -16.27 5.03 -10.02
C SER A 222 -15.90 5.46 -11.44
N THR A 223 -15.32 6.65 -11.60
CA THR A 223 -14.90 7.21 -12.89
C THR A 223 -13.66 6.52 -13.46
N ASN A 224 -12.68 6.18 -12.62
CA ASN A 224 -11.40 5.64 -13.08
C ASN A 224 -11.36 4.10 -13.14
N PHE A 225 -12.08 3.41 -12.26
CA PHE A 225 -12.00 1.94 -12.05
C PHE A 225 -13.36 1.25 -11.84
N GLY A 226 -14.40 1.97 -11.44
CA GLY A 226 -15.69 1.41 -11.05
C GLY A 226 -16.82 1.57 -12.09
N ARG A 227 -18.05 1.80 -11.60
CA ARG A 227 -19.28 1.72 -12.41
C ARG A 227 -19.33 2.67 -13.60
N ILE A 228 -18.95 3.94 -13.41
CA ILE A 228 -18.97 4.94 -14.50
C ILE A 228 -17.99 4.53 -15.60
N ARG A 229 -16.80 4.07 -15.21
CA ARG A 229 -15.81 3.56 -16.16
C ARG A 229 -16.34 2.38 -16.96
N GLU A 230 -16.93 1.39 -16.27
CA GLU A 230 -17.47 0.20 -16.94
C GLU A 230 -18.65 0.52 -17.86
N ALA A 231 -19.49 1.50 -17.49
CA ALA A 231 -20.56 1.97 -18.36
C ALA A 231 -20.03 2.63 -19.64
N ASN A 232 -18.92 3.37 -19.55
CA ASN A 232 -18.34 4.09 -20.69
C ASN A 232 -17.45 3.23 -21.58
N PHE A 233 -16.72 2.28 -21.00
CA PHE A 233 -15.65 1.53 -21.69
C PHE A 233 -15.85 0.01 -21.68
N GLY A 234 -16.95 -0.48 -21.10
CA GLY A 234 -17.20 -1.90 -20.88
C GLY A 234 -16.54 -2.44 -19.60
N PRO A 235 -16.91 -3.66 -19.17
CA PRO A 235 -16.36 -4.27 -17.98
C PRO A 235 -14.84 -4.43 -18.10
N ILE A 236 -14.12 -4.20 -17.01
CA ILE A 236 -12.70 -4.53 -16.95
C ILE A 236 -12.58 -6.05 -17.06
N ASP A 237 -11.77 -6.55 -18.00
CA ASP A 237 -11.48 -7.98 -18.05
C ASP A 237 -10.63 -8.38 -16.83
N ARG A 238 -11.33 -8.77 -15.77
CA ARG A 238 -10.75 -9.26 -14.51
C ARG A 238 -10.36 -10.75 -14.60
N ARG A 239 -10.59 -11.41 -15.75
CA ARG A 239 -10.26 -12.82 -15.91
C ARG A 239 -8.76 -12.96 -16.05
N ILE A 240 -8.13 -13.46 -14.99
CA ILE A 240 -6.86 -14.17 -15.15
C ILE A 240 -7.19 -15.50 -15.83
N SER A 241 -7.29 -15.45 -17.16
CA SER A 241 -7.62 -16.64 -17.94
C SER A 241 -6.59 -17.74 -17.67
N LYS A 242 -7.08 -18.90 -17.22
CA LYS A 242 -6.40 -20.18 -17.40
C LYS A 242 -5.86 -20.17 -18.84
N ARG A 243 -4.55 -20.35 -19.04
CA ARG A 243 -4.11 -20.82 -20.35
C ARG A 243 -4.88 -22.11 -20.63
N LEU A 244 -5.56 -22.18 -21.77
CA LEU A 244 -6.13 -23.42 -22.28
C LEU A 244 -5.05 -24.50 -22.20
N GLY A 245 -5.25 -25.53 -21.36
CA GLY A 245 -4.35 -26.67 -21.21
C GLY A 245 -3.77 -26.96 -19.82
N SER A 246 -4.01 -26.16 -18.77
CA SER A 246 -3.34 -26.40 -17.48
C SER A 246 -3.92 -27.51 -16.60
N GLY A 247 -5.09 -28.07 -16.90
CA GLY A 247 -5.68 -29.28 -16.26
C GLY A 247 -5.89 -29.25 -14.73
N LYS A 248 -5.36 -28.26 -14.02
CA LYS A 248 -5.42 -28.10 -12.57
C LYS A 248 -6.33 -26.93 -12.25
N GLU A 249 -7.33 -27.19 -11.43
CA GLU A 249 -8.06 -26.13 -10.73
C GLU A 249 -7.11 -25.44 -9.76
N LEU A 250 -7.20 -24.10 -9.69
CA LEU A 250 -6.50 -23.38 -8.65
C LEU A 250 -7.27 -23.67 -7.35
N PRO A 251 -6.60 -24.06 -6.25
CA PRO A 251 -7.26 -24.36 -4.97
C PRO A 251 -7.75 -23.09 -4.25
N ILE A 252 -7.85 -21.97 -4.97
CA ILE A 252 -8.11 -20.64 -4.43
C ILE A 252 -9.15 -19.93 -5.29
N ASP A 253 -10.05 -19.22 -4.62
CA ASP A 253 -11.11 -18.43 -5.23
C ASP A 253 -10.53 -17.19 -5.91
N MET A 254 -11.43 -16.37 -6.44
CA MET A 254 -11.02 -15.20 -7.21
C MET A 254 -10.53 -14.02 -6.37
N ARG A 255 -10.68 -14.08 -5.05
CA ARG A 255 -10.21 -13.09 -4.07
C ARG A 255 -8.95 -13.56 -3.33
N GLY A 256 -8.38 -14.70 -3.74
CA GLY A 256 -7.19 -15.28 -3.11
C GLY A 256 -7.50 -16.06 -1.82
N ASN A 257 -8.76 -16.34 -1.51
CA ASN A 257 -9.13 -17.22 -0.40
C ASN A 257 -9.02 -18.68 -0.84
N ALA A 258 -8.84 -19.62 0.08
CA ALA A 258 -8.93 -21.05 -0.24
C ALA A 258 -10.37 -21.44 -0.64
N ILE A 259 -10.50 -22.36 -1.62
CA ILE A 259 -11.78 -23.03 -1.99
C ILE A 259 -12.00 -24.26 -1.11
#